data_AF-A0A561B3C0-F1
#
_entry.id   AF-A0A561B3C0-F1
#
_cell.length_a   1.000
_cell.length_b   1.000
_cell.length_c   1.000
_cell.angle_alpha   90.00
_cell.angle_beta   90.00
_cell.angle_gamma   90.00
#
_symmetry.space_group_name_H-M   'P 1'
#
loop_
_entity.id
_entity.type
_entity.pdbx_description
1 polymer ?
#
loop_
_entity_poly.entity_id
_entity_poly.type
_entity_poly.pdbx_seq_one_letter_code
_entity_poly.pdbx_strand_id
1 'polypeptide(L)' 'MTDGRPEMSYEQAREELVEVVRKLEAGGTSLEESLALWERGEELAATCQQWLEGARKRLAEAQAAHATDEKKPD' A
#
# COMPACT_ATOMS: atom_id res chain seq x y z
N MET A 1 21.42 2.53 -1.81
CA MET A 1 20.24 2.91 -2.60
C MET A 1 19.05 2.30 -1.88
N THR A 2 18.42 3.05 -0.98
CA THR A 2 17.10 2.67 -0.49
C THR A 2 16.17 2.83 -1.69
N ASP A 3 15.90 1.71 -2.35
CA ASP A 3 14.79 1.59 -3.29
C ASP A 3 13.58 2.25 -2.63
N GLY A 4 12.85 3.12 -3.34
CA GLY A 4 11.82 4.03 -2.78
C GLY A 4 10.57 3.33 -2.23
N ARG A 5 10.76 2.15 -1.65
CA ARG A 5 9.78 1.33 -0.97
C ARG A 5 9.58 1.86 0.45
N PRO A 6 8.33 1.85 0.95
CA PRO A 6 8.03 2.19 2.34
C PRO A 6 8.85 1.33 3.31
N GLU A 7 9.16 1.88 4.49
CA GLU A 7 9.92 1.16 5.53
C GLU A 7 9.18 -0.08 6.07
N MET A 8 7.86 -0.14 5.86
CA MET A 8 6.99 -1.23 6.28
C MET A 8 6.50 -2.04 5.07
N SER A 9 6.45 -3.36 5.20
CA SER A 9 5.90 -4.24 4.14
C SER A 9 4.40 -4.03 3.93
N TYR A 10 3.88 -4.44 2.77
CA TYR A 10 2.45 -4.36 2.48
C TYR A 10 1.62 -5.17 3.49
N GLU A 11 2.05 -6.39 3.82
CA GLU A 11 1.33 -7.27 4.74
C GLU A 11 1.25 -6.67 6.14
N GLN A 12 2.36 -6.12 6.65
CA GLN A 12 2.39 -5.42 7.94
C GLN A 12 1.48 -4.18 7.94
N ALA A 13 1.56 -3.37 6.89
CA ALA A 13 0.72 -2.18 6.74
C ALA A 13 -0.77 -2.53 6.75
N ARG A 14 -1.12 -3.59 6.02
CA ARG A 14 -2.50 -4.07 5.91
C ARG A 14 -3.00 -4.65 7.23
N GLU A 15 -2.18 -5.43 7.91
CA GLU A 15 -2.54 -6.04 9.20
C GLU A 15 -2.79 -4.95 10.26
N GLU A 16 -1.88 -3.98 10.36
CA GLU A 16 -2.07 -2.87 11.29
C GLU A 16 -3.30 -2.03 10.94
N LEU A 17 -3.57 -1.81 9.64
CA LEU A 17 -4.76 -1.07 9.20
C LEU A 17 -6.05 -1.79 9.60
N VAL A 18 -6.09 -3.13 9.47
CA VAL A 18 -7.23 -3.93 9.93
C VAL A 18 -7.43 -3.76 11.44
N GLU A 19 -6.38 -3.76 12.24
CA GLU A 19 -6.49 -3.56 13.68
C GLU A 19 -6.97 -2.15 14.05
N VAL A 20 -6.51 -1.12 13.33
CA VAL A 20 -6.99 0.26 13.50
C VAL A 20 -8.49 0.36 13.21
N VAL A 21 -8.94 -0.20 12.08
CA VAL A 21 -10.36 -0.21 11.69
C VAL A 21 -11.19 -0.97 12.74
N ARG A 22 -10.73 -2.14 13.20
CA ARG A 22 -11.41 -2.91 14.25
C ARG A 22 -11.60 -2.10 15.53
N LYS A 23 -10.59 -1.34 15.95
CA LYS A 23 -10.68 -0.47 17.14
C LYS A 23 -11.65 0.68 16.95
N LEU A 24 -11.64 1.33 15.78
CA LEU A 24 -12.60 2.38 15.44
C LEU A 24 -14.04 1.86 15.43
N GLU A 25 -14.27 0.67 14.84
CA GLU A 25 -15.59 0.04 14.76
C GLU A 25 -16.11 -0.45 16.11
N ALA A 26 -15.22 -0.92 16.99
CA ALA A 26 -15.58 -1.30 18.36
C ALA A 26 -16.11 -0.12 19.17
N GLY A 27 -15.66 1.10 18.86
CA GLY A 27 -15.98 2.30 19.61
C GLY A 27 -15.43 2.26 21.05
N GLY A 28 -16.01 3.07 21.93
CA GLY A 28 -15.58 3.14 23.34
C GLY A 28 -14.25 3.89 23.57
N THR A 29 -13.68 4.47 22.52
CA THR A 29 -12.52 5.37 22.56
C THR A 29 -12.94 6.81 22.78
N SER A 30 -12.06 7.62 23.37
CA SER A 30 -12.26 9.07 23.43
C SER A 30 -12.21 9.69 22.02
N LEU A 31 -12.64 10.95 21.88
CA LEU A 31 -12.52 11.67 20.60
C LEU A 31 -11.06 11.76 20.15
N GLU A 32 -10.15 12.09 21.08
CA GLU A 32 -8.72 12.24 20.81
C GLU A 32 -8.09 10.92 20.34
N GLU A 33 -8.45 9.80 21.00
CA GLU A 33 -8.02 8.46 20.59
C GLU A 33 -8.59 8.07 19.22
N SER A 34 -9.85 8.44 18.95
CA SER A 34 -10.51 8.15 17.68
C SER A 34 -9.86 8.91 16.52
N LEU A 35 -9.45 10.16 16.76
CA LEU A 35 -8.69 10.96 15.78
C LEU A 35 -7.31 10.38 15.53
N ALA A 36 -6.58 10.00 16.59
CA ALA A 36 -5.26 9.37 16.45
C ALA A 36 -5.32 8.04 15.68
N LEU A 37 -6.35 7.21 15.94
CA LEU A 37 -6.59 5.98 15.18
C LEU A 37 -6.90 6.28 13.72
N TRP A 38 -7.73 7.29 13.43
CA TRP A 38 -8.05 7.67 12.06
C TRP A 38 -6.80 8.15 11.30
N GLU A 39 -6.00 9.05 11.88
CA GLU A 39 -4.76 9.54 11.27
C GLU A 39 -3.80 8.39 10.97
N ARG A 40 -3.64 7.47 11.92
CA ARG A 40 -2.84 6.26 11.71
C ARG A 40 -3.39 5.40 10.58
N GLY A 41 -4.71 5.24 10.50
CA GLY A 41 -5.39 4.53 9.41
C GLY A 41 -5.08 5.13 8.04
N GLU A 42 -5.10 6.46 7.92
CA GLU A 42 -4.79 7.16 6.67
C GLU A 42 -3.33 6.95 6.24
N GLU A 43 -2.38 7.02 7.17
CA GLU A 43 -0.96 6.73 6.89
C GLU A 43 -0.74 5.30 6.39
N LEU A 44 -1.39 4.33 7.03
CA LEU A 44 -1.31 2.92 6.66
C LEU A 44 -1.96 2.67 5.29
N ALA A 45 -3.10 3.29 5.01
CA ALA A 45 -3.77 3.23 3.72
C ALA A 45 -2.90 3.82 2.60
N ALA A 46 -2.28 4.98 2.83
CA ALA A 46 -1.34 5.60 1.89
C ALA A 46 -0.15 4.67 1.60
N THR A 47 0.41 4.04 2.65
CA THR A 47 1.50 3.06 2.51
C THR A 47 1.07 1.86 1.66
N CYS A 48 -0.12 1.31 1.91
CA CYS A 48 -0.68 0.21 1.10
C CYS A 48 -0.84 0.62 -0.37
N GLN A 49 -1.34 1.83 -0.64
CA GLN A 49 -1.50 2.33 -2.00
C GLN A 49 -0.17 2.47 -2.74
N GLN A 50 0.87 2.99 -2.07
CA GLN A 50 2.21 3.10 -2.66
C GLN A 50 2.77 1.74 -3.09
N TRP A 51 2.60 0.71 -2.26
CA TRP A 51 2.99 -0.66 -2.59
C TRP A 51 2.25 -1.19 -3.83
N LEU A 52 0.93 -1.03 -3.86
CA LEU A 52 0.10 -1.49 -4.97
C LEU A 52 0.42 -0.75 -6.27
N GLU A 53 0.71 0.55 -6.20
CA GLU A 53 1.10 1.35 -7.36
C GLU A 53 2.45 0.94 -7.90
N GLY A 54 3.44 0.73 -7.02
CA GLY A 54 4.74 0.19 -7.42
C GLY A 54 4.64 -1.19 -8.06
N ALA A 55 3.74 -2.06 -7.58
CA ALA A 55 3.47 -3.36 -8.19
C ALA A 55 2.83 -3.22 -9.59
N ARG A 56 1.82 -2.34 -9.74
CA ARG A 56 1.17 -2.06 -11.03
C ARG A 56 2.16 -1.54 -12.07
N LYS A 57 3.02 -0.60 -11.68
CA LYS A 57 4.05 -0.05 -12.57
C LYS A 57 5.01 -1.12 -13.09
N ARG A 58 5.53 -1.97 -12.21
CA ARG A 58 6.43 -3.08 -12.60
C ARG A 58 5.74 -4.07 -13.55
N LEU A 59 4.45 -4.35 -13.33
CA LEU A 59 3.68 -5.21 -14.22
C LEU A 59 3.53 -4.59 -15.61
N ALA A 60 3.20 -3.30 -15.68
CA ALA A 60 3.06 -2.57 -16.94
C ALA A 60 4.39 -2.54 -17.73
N GLU A 61 5.51 -2.29 -17.05
CA GLU A 61 6.85 -2.32 -17.65
C GLU A 61 7.20 -3.70 -18.21
N ALA A 62 6.92 -4.77 -17.46
CA ALA A 62 7.14 -6.15 -17.91
C ALA A 62 6.28 -6.48 -19.15
N GLN A 63 5.01 -6.09 -19.15
CA GLN A 63 4.12 -6.30 -20.30
C GLN A 63 4.59 -5.55 -21.55
N ALA A 64 5.04 -4.30 -21.39
CA ALA A 64 5.58 -3.51 -22.49
C ALA A 64 6.86 -4.15 -23.08
N ALA A 65 7.75 -4.65 -22.22
CA ALA A 65 8.97 -5.33 -22.65
C ALA A 65 8.66 -6.60 -23.48
N HIS A 66 7.69 -7.41 -23.06
CA HIS A 66 7.25 -8.58 -23.82
C HIS A 66 6.65 -8.21 -25.19
N ALA A 67 5.85 -7.14 -25.26
CA ALA A 67 5.26 -6.68 -26.52
C ALA A 67 6.29 -6.17 -27.54
N THR A 68 7.45 -5.67 -27.08
CA THR A 68 8.54 -5.24 -27.95
C THR A 68 9.40 -6.38 -28.48
N ASP A 69 9.51 -7.50 -27.74
CA ASP A 69 10.27 -8.68 -28.15
C ASP A 69 9.57 -9.45 -29.28
N GLU A 70 8.23 -9.56 -29.21
CA GLU A 70 7.39 -10.24 -30.20
C GLU A 70 7.34 -9.54 -31.57
N LYS A 71 7.76 -8.28 -31.65
CA LYS A 71 7.64 -7.43 -32.84
C LYS A 71 8.91 -7.38 -33.70
N LYS A 72 9.96 -8.12 -33.36
CA LYS A 72 11.21 -8.16 -34.14
C LYS A 72 11.02 -9.06 -35.38
N PRO A 73 10.98 -8.50 -36.60
CA PRO A 73 10.97 -9.32 -37.81
C PRO A 73 12.38 -9.85 -38.09
N ASP A 74 12.46 -11.05 -38.70
CA ASP A 74 13.67 -11.62 -39.33
C ASP A 74 14.29 -10.68 -40.37
#